data_AF-A0AA39Y3Q7-F1
#
_entry.id   AF-A0AA39Y3Q7-F1
#
_cell.length_a   1.000
_cell.length_b   1.000
_cell.length_c   1.000
_cell.angle_alpha   90.00
_cell.angle_beta   90.00
_cell.angle_gamma   90.00
#
_symmetry.space_group_name_H-M   'P 1'
#
loop_
_entity.id
_entity.type
_entity.pdbx_description
1 polymer ?
#
loop_
_entity_poly.entity_id
_entity_poly.type
_entity_poly.pdbx_seq_one_letter_code
_entity_poly.pdbx_strand_id
1 'polypeptide(L)'
;MRRDSEDIGLAPTAHLAHSRASSVASISRSRRSSSDSSRRSSISESRQALTAAPAYVPDSYEGYRDASQRYSDRSYVESHDYQTPHHDTKHASTTNATEQFDVESEEHTKADEPVPWDDPRENSWVSKLAIPIAILVGLGLAGGTSYLVHARVQNLLANAAVDGDLAHWKRKAQYDVYDACYQGCTSCDDPNFAFNACKMTAQAVVKGANCDGNAMWNWRVEHRYPDACLGAVAKILMGEALESLKKSYRGQYGLLALTIIGGLIAGFITFKLLRCATMAPAERRATKSSFGKSAKNIAKASGKRAGTTNGKKLFTVLLGLFSARGARAVVNYPCAGRDPAWFQFFQSPDLKIGGVVHGWFSECHDKQECHKKCKNTCTTNSSGVRTCKDTCHDECTKVVVVGREPRVFVDRVTPKVRACGFQLKDEPDGKQLVARIGNAGIEKNHWVKISVNGFNVTDPNKTDEMIMCLHRIGDSTTL
;
A
#
# COMPACT_ATOMS: atom_id res chain seq x y z
N MET A 1 -61.21 -3.84 -19.00
CA MET A 1 -61.47 -5.19 -18.46
C MET A 1 -60.68 -5.29 -17.16
N ARG A 2 -61.07 -4.66 -16.04
CA ARG A 2 -62.17 -4.99 -15.10
C ARG A 2 -62.19 -6.45 -14.66
N ARG A 3 -61.61 -6.72 -13.49
CA ARG A 3 -62.16 -7.63 -12.48
C ARG A 3 -61.91 -7.04 -11.09
N ASP A 4 -63.03 -6.87 -10.42
CA ASP A 4 -63.35 -6.47 -9.05
C ASP A 4 -62.74 -7.46 -8.02
N SER A 5 -62.17 -6.98 -6.91
CA SER A 5 -62.79 -6.66 -5.61
C SER A 5 -63.20 -7.88 -4.78
N GLU A 6 -62.60 -8.01 -3.59
CA GLU A 6 -63.32 -8.37 -2.35
C GLU A 6 -62.50 -7.97 -1.11
N ASP A 7 -63.04 -6.99 -0.39
CA ASP A 7 -62.67 -6.50 0.94
C ASP A 7 -63.55 -7.19 2.00
N ILE A 8 -62.95 -7.71 3.09
CA ILE A 8 -63.56 -7.92 4.42
C ILE A 8 -62.37 -7.93 5.41
N GLY A 9 -62.29 -7.27 6.58
CA GLY A 9 -63.20 -6.46 7.38
C GLY A 9 -62.47 -6.07 8.68
N LEU A 10 -62.90 -4.95 9.26
CA LEU A 10 -62.44 -4.21 10.46
C LEU A 10 -62.46 -5.04 11.77
N ALA A 11 -61.40 -5.00 12.61
CA ALA A 11 -61.15 -4.10 13.77
C ALA A 11 -61.58 -4.71 15.15
N PRO A 12 -61.38 -4.05 16.32
CA PRO A 12 -60.40 -4.46 17.34
C PRO A 12 -61.02 -4.74 18.73
N THR A 13 -60.25 -5.32 19.67
CA THR A 13 -60.62 -5.33 21.10
C THR A 13 -59.43 -5.05 22.00
N ALA A 14 -59.57 -3.97 22.77
CA ALA A 14 -58.77 -3.66 23.95
C ALA A 14 -59.42 -4.32 25.18
N HIS A 15 -58.61 -4.72 26.17
CA HIS A 15 -59.09 -4.87 27.54
C HIS A 15 -58.02 -4.49 28.58
N LEU A 16 -58.54 -3.88 29.63
CA LEU A 16 -57.94 -3.19 30.76
C LEU A 16 -57.14 -4.06 31.74
N ALA A 17 -56.10 -3.41 32.29
CA ALA A 17 -55.74 -3.26 33.70
C ALA A 17 -56.13 -4.34 34.74
N HIS A 18 -55.12 -4.78 35.51
CA HIS A 18 -55.28 -4.93 36.96
C HIS A 18 -53.98 -4.60 37.71
N SER A 19 -54.14 -3.66 38.64
CA SER A 19 -53.23 -3.30 39.73
C SER A 19 -53.33 -4.32 40.86
N ARG A 20 -52.21 -4.64 41.54
CA ARG A 20 -52.14 -4.69 43.01
C ARG A 20 -50.71 -4.89 43.52
N ALA A 21 -50.32 -3.97 44.38
CA ALA A 21 -49.24 -4.10 45.35
C ALA A 21 -49.61 -5.10 46.46
N SER A 22 -48.62 -5.77 47.04
CA SER A 22 -48.57 -6.08 48.47
C SER A 22 -47.16 -6.45 48.92
N SER A 23 -46.85 -5.92 50.09
CA SER A 23 -45.63 -5.88 50.88
C SER A 23 -45.53 -7.04 51.90
N VAL A 24 -44.39 -7.07 52.63
CA VAL A 24 -44.13 -7.80 53.91
C VAL A 24 -43.77 -9.29 53.69
N ALA A 25 -42.75 -9.96 54.26
CA ALA A 25 -42.06 -9.84 55.54
C ALA A 25 -40.64 -10.47 55.50
N SER A 26 -39.67 -9.72 56.05
CA SER A 26 -38.68 -10.14 57.06
C SER A 26 -38.68 -11.60 57.56
N ILE A 27 -37.55 -12.31 57.38
CA ILE A 27 -37.07 -13.35 58.31
C ILE A 27 -35.57 -13.19 58.57
N SER A 28 -35.27 -13.06 59.85
CA SER A 28 -33.96 -13.02 60.52
C SER A 28 -33.36 -14.41 60.79
N ARG A 29 -32.02 -14.53 60.73
CA ARG A 29 -31.13 -15.34 61.61
C ARG A 29 -29.67 -15.18 61.10
N SER A 30 -28.74 -14.57 61.82
CA SER A 30 -28.10 -14.90 63.11
C SER A 30 -26.90 -15.86 62.98
N ARG A 31 -25.78 -15.44 63.63
CA ARG A 31 -24.48 -16.11 63.92
C ARG A 31 -23.36 -15.83 62.92
N ARG A 32 -22.12 -15.50 63.31
CA ARG A 32 -21.47 -15.40 64.63
C ARG A 32 -20.21 -14.52 64.45
N SER A 33 -19.90 -13.75 65.49
CA SER A 33 -18.66 -13.00 65.66
C SER A 33 -17.52 -13.88 66.20
N SER A 34 -16.35 -13.24 66.26
CA SER A 34 -15.15 -13.56 67.05
C SER A 34 -14.16 -14.48 66.32
N SER A 35 -12.86 -14.25 66.34
CA SER A 35 -11.97 -13.24 66.95
C SER A 35 -10.58 -13.57 66.38
N ASP A 36 -9.84 -12.59 65.88
CA ASP A 36 -8.70 -11.98 66.56
C ASP A 36 -7.55 -12.94 66.90
N SER A 37 -6.41 -12.78 66.22
CA SER A 37 -5.08 -12.97 66.83
C SER A 37 -3.98 -12.52 65.87
N SER A 38 -3.36 -11.40 66.22
CA SER A 38 -2.04 -10.95 65.74
C SER A 38 -0.93 -11.96 66.06
N ARG A 39 0.02 -12.15 65.14
CA ARG A 39 1.43 -12.35 65.50
C ARG A 39 2.40 -12.01 64.36
N ARG A 40 3.25 -11.02 64.64
CA ARG A 40 4.51 -10.73 63.94
C ARG A 40 5.50 -11.88 64.16
N SER A 41 6.21 -12.26 63.11
CA SER A 41 7.66 -12.55 63.16
C SER A 41 8.26 -12.60 61.75
N SER A 42 9.10 -11.61 61.46
CA SER A 42 10.37 -11.70 60.72
C SER A 42 10.65 -12.99 59.92
N ILE A 43 10.69 -12.89 58.58
CA ILE A 43 11.55 -13.73 57.75
C ILE A 43 12.24 -12.85 56.70
N SER A 44 13.53 -13.13 56.59
CA SER A 44 14.59 -12.64 55.73
C SER A 44 14.30 -12.68 54.23
N GLU A 45 15.06 -11.83 53.53
CA GLU A 45 15.40 -11.86 52.11
C GLU A 45 15.25 -13.23 51.44
N SER A 46 14.48 -13.25 50.35
CA SER A 46 14.68 -14.17 49.23
C SER A 46 14.15 -13.51 47.97
N ARG A 47 15.06 -12.93 47.19
CA ARG A 47 14.83 -12.67 45.76
C ARG A 47 14.59 -14.03 45.09
N GLN A 48 13.35 -14.33 44.76
CA GLN A 48 13.03 -15.36 43.78
C GLN A 48 12.52 -14.69 42.51
N ALA A 49 13.21 -15.02 41.43
CA ALA A 49 12.86 -14.65 40.08
C ALA A 49 11.46 -15.16 39.76
N LEU A 50 10.59 -14.24 39.36
CA LEU A 50 9.40 -14.56 38.57
C LEU A 50 9.88 -15.01 37.19
N THR A 51 10.23 -16.28 37.07
CA THR A 51 10.22 -16.98 35.78
C THR A 51 8.76 -17.06 35.33
N ALA A 52 8.44 -16.27 34.31
CA ALA A 52 7.19 -16.38 33.57
C ALA A 52 7.01 -17.84 33.15
N ALA A 53 5.88 -18.44 33.53
CA ALA A 53 5.48 -19.73 33.03
C ALA A 53 5.31 -19.61 31.50
N PRO A 54 5.86 -20.54 30.70
CA PRO A 54 5.61 -20.54 29.27
C PRO A 54 4.12 -20.78 29.04
N ALA A 55 3.48 -19.87 28.32
CA ALA A 55 2.15 -20.08 27.78
C ALA A 55 2.19 -21.33 26.91
N TYR A 56 1.53 -22.39 27.38
CA TYR A 56 1.33 -23.63 26.62
C TYR A 56 0.41 -23.30 25.45
N VAL A 57 1.00 -23.04 24.29
CA VAL A 57 0.31 -22.99 23.01
C VAL A 57 0.28 -24.43 22.49
N PRO A 58 -0.89 -25.07 22.33
CA PRO A 58 -0.94 -26.40 21.74
C PRO A 58 -0.46 -26.35 20.28
N ASP A 59 0.61 -27.08 19.98
CA ASP A 59 1.26 -27.25 18.66
C ASP A 59 0.38 -27.89 17.57
N SER A 60 -0.93 -28.02 17.75
CA SER A 60 -1.79 -28.74 16.81
C SER A 60 -2.26 -27.91 15.59
N TYR A 61 -1.63 -26.76 15.32
CA TYR A 61 -1.99 -25.88 14.19
C TYR A 61 -0.89 -25.71 13.12
N GLU A 62 0.18 -26.50 13.15
CA GLU A 62 1.21 -26.48 12.08
C GLU A 62 0.73 -27.08 10.74
N GLY A 63 -0.37 -27.87 10.73
CA GLY A 63 -0.86 -28.52 9.51
C GLY A 63 -1.48 -27.60 8.44
N TYR A 64 -1.81 -26.35 8.76
CA TYR A 64 -2.43 -25.40 7.82
C TYR A 64 -1.47 -24.32 7.29
N ARG A 65 -0.29 -24.16 7.89
CA ARG A 65 0.71 -23.17 7.46
C ARG A 65 1.39 -23.57 6.14
N ASP A 66 1.54 -24.88 5.92
CA ASP A 66 2.30 -25.44 4.80
C ASP A 66 1.53 -25.41 3.46
N ALA A 67 0.19 -25.33 3.48
CA ALA A 67 -0.62 -25.28 2.26
C ALA A 67 -0.66 -23.88 1.61
N SER A 68 -0.56 -22.81 2.40
CA SER A 68 -0.58 -21.43 1.89
C SER A 68 0.82 -20.93 1.47
N GLN A 69 1.89 -21.33 2.19
CA GLN A 69 3.26 -20.97 1.80
C GLN A 69 3.76 -21.72 0.56
N ARG A 70 3.39 -23.00 0.36
CA ARG A 70 3.76 -23.74 -0.87
C ARG A 70 3.13 -23.18 -2.14
N TYR A 71 2.07 -22.37 -2.07
CA TYR A 71 1.47 -21.77 -3.26
C TYR A 71 2.15 -20.45 -3.68
N SER A 72 2.82 -19.76 -2.75
CA SER A 72 3.59 -18.55 -3.09
C SER A 72 4.97 -18.89 -3.69
N ASP A 73 5.65 -19.92 -3.18
CA ASP A 73 6.98 -20.32 -3.67
C ASP A 73 6.98 -21.14 -4.98
N ARG A 74 5.82 -21.64 -5.43
CA ARG A 74 5.72 -22.40 -6.69
C ARG A 74 5.45 -21.53 -7.93
N SER A 75 5.37 -20.21 -7.78
CA SER A 75 5.17 -19.27 -8.89
C SER A 75 6.46 -18.82 -9.58
N TYR A 76 7.62 -19.39 -9.22
CA TYR A 76 8.93 -18.92 -9.70
C TYR A 76 9.90 -20.02 -10.16
N VAL A 77 9.43 -21.17 -10.65
CA VAL A 77 10.29 -22.09 -11.42
C VAL A 77 9.43 -22.85 -12.45
N GLU A 78 9.23 -22.29 -13.64
CA GLU A 78 9.14 -23.08 -14.88
C GLU A 78 9.35 -22.18 -16.10
N SER A 79 10.62 -22.00 -16.48
CA SER A 79 11.01 -21.58 -17.82
C SER A 79 11.34 -22.85 -18.61
N HIS A 80 10.41 -23.36 -19.41
CA HIS A 80 10.74 -24.20 -20.57
C HIS A 80 9.64 -24.11 -21.63
N ASP A 81 10.07 -23.65 -22.82
CA ASP A 81 9.54 -23.84 -24.16
C ASP A 81 8.07 -24.25 -24.33
N TYR A 82 7.20 -23.26 -24.53
CA TYR A 82 5.99 -23.48 -25.31
C TYR A 82 6.19 -23.01 -26.75
N GLN A 83 6.46 -23.99 -27.60
CA GLN A 83 6.29 -23.93 -29.04
C GLN A 83 4.80 -23.62 -29.34
N THR A 84 4.55 -22.46 -29.92
CA THR A 84 3.22 -22.04 -30.39
C THR A 84 2.74 -22.92 -31.55
N PRO A 85 1.50 -23.45 -31.53
CA PRO A 85 0.89 -24.03 -32.72
C PRO A 85 0.45 -22.92 -33.68
N HIS A 86 0.78 -23.09 -34.95
CA HIS A 86 0.23 -22.33 -36.07
C HIS A 86 -1.30 -22.45 -36.10
N HIS A 87 -2.01 -21.34 -35.94
CA HIS A 87 -3.40 -21.22 -36.32
C HIS A 87 -3.53 -20.31 -37.54
N ASP A 88 -3.89 -20.95 -38.66
CA ASP A 88 -4.30 -20.29 -39.90
C ASP A 88 -5.50 -19.38 -39.64
N THR A 89 -5.31 -18.08 -39.85
CA THR A 89 -6.41 -17.13 -39.91
C THR A 89 -6.56 -16.67 -41.36
N LYS A 90 -7.53 -17.26 -42.07
CA LYS A 90 -8.09 -16.68 -43.29
C LYS A 90 -8.94 -15.47 -42.88
N HIS A 91 -8.62 -14.28 -43.39
CA HIS A 91 -9.47 -13.49 -44.29
C HIS A 91 -9.05 -12.01 -44.39
N ALA A 92 -9.34 -11.50 -45.59
CA ALA A 92 -9.65 -10.12 -45.96
C ALA A 92 -8.48 -9.19 -46.29
N SER A 93 -8.19 -9.14 -47.60
CA SER A 93 -7.63 -7.98 -48.30
C SER A 93 -8.35 -6.70 -47.89
N THR A 94 -7.58 -5.68 -47.53
CA THR A 94 -7.96 -4.29 -47.80
C THR A 94 -6.70 -3.56 -48.23
N THR A 95 -6.67 -3.24 -49.51
CA THR A 95 -5.74 -2.33 -50.17
C THR A 95 -5.90 -0.91 -49.61
N ASN A 96 -4.81 -0.19 -49.37
CA ASN A 96 -4.52 1.08 -50.07
C ASN A 96 -3.26 1.79 -49.56
N ALA A 97 -2.56 2.36 -50.56
CA ALA A 97 -1.72 3.55 -50.54
C ALA A 97 -0.35 3.47 -49.84
N THR A 98 0.61 2.96 -50.61
CA THR A 98 2.03 3.33 -50.56
C THR A 98 2.18 4.76 -51.11
N GLU A 99 2.68 5.70 -50.31
CA GLU A 99 3.22 6.97 -50.81
C GLU A 99 4.75 6.87 -50.80
N GLN A 100 5.29 6.72 -52.00
CA GLN A 100 6.69 6.60 -52.33
C GLN A 100 7.11 7.97 -52.88
N PHE A 101 8.00 8.67 -52.17
CA PHE A 101 8.57 9.92 -52.67
C PHE A 101 9.87 9.59 -53.42
N ASP A 102 9.78 9.66 -54.75
CA ASP A 102 10.90 9.61 -55.68
C ASP A 102 11.70 10.90 -55.60
N VAL A 103 13.03 10.76 -55.47
CA VAL A 103 13.99 11.84 -55.65
C VAL A 103 14.64 11.63 -57.01
N GLU A 104 14.22 12.44 -57.97
CA GLU A 104 14.71 12.48 -59.33
C GLU A 104 16.04 13.25 -59.39
N SER A 105 17.03 12.65 -60.03
CA SER A 105 18.32 13.23 -60.38
C SER A 105 18.21 13.94 -61.73
N GLU A 106 18.75 15.15 -61.84
CA GLU A 106 19.21 15.69 -63.12
C GLU A 106 20.70 16.06 -63.05
N GLU A 107 21.41 15.51 -64.04
CA GLU A 107 22.80 15.70 -64.41
C GLU A 107 22.86 16.76 -65.53
N HIS A 108 23.77 17.74 -65.47
CA HIS A 108 24.35 18.35 -66.67
C HIS A 108 25.75 18.93 -66.44
N THR A 109 26.59 18.68 -67.42
CA THR A 109 28.05 18.82 -67.54
C THR A 109 28.50 20.21 -67.98
N LYS A 110 29.69 20.68 -67.52
CA LYS A 110 30.74 21.25 -68.41
C LYS A 110 32.07 21.56 -67.70
N ALA A 111 33.14 21.49 -68.48
CA ALA A 111 34.56 21.47 -68.11
C ALA A 111 35.28 22.85 -68.14
N ASP A 112 36.48 22.83 -67.53
CA ASP A 112 37.72 23.62 -67.71
C ASP A 112 37.78 25.13 -67.39
N GLU A 113 38.60 25.51 -66.39
CA GLU A 113 39.74 26.45 -66.51
C GLU A 113 40.53 26.68 -65.17
N PRO A 114 41.80 27.17 -65.20
CA PRO A 114 42.76 27.08 -64.08
C PRO A 114 42.89 28.33 -63.16
N VAL A 115 43.07 28.05 -61.87
CA VAL A 115 43.80 28.72 -60.75
C VAL A 115 43.93 30.26 -60.73
N PRO A 116 43.47 30.91 -59.65
CA PRO A 116 44.39 31.67 -58.76
C PRO A 116 44.13 31.45 -57.25
N TRP A 117 45.19 31.50 -56.45
CA TRP A 117 45.16 31.33 -54.99
C TRP A 117 44.50 32.52 -54.27
N ASP A 118 43.27 32.32 -53.79
CA ASP A 118 42.59 33.23 -52.86
C ASP A 118 42.61 32.65 -51.44
N ASP A 119 42.97 33.50 -50.47
CA ASP A 119 43.04 33.20 -49.04
C ASP A 119 41.78 32.49 -48.53
N PRO A 120 41.90 31.45 -47.67
CA PRO A 120 40.75 30.80 -47.08
C PRO A 120 40.08 31.75 -46.07
N ARG A 121 39.19 32.62 -46.58
CA ARG A 121 38.11 33.18 -45.76
C ARG A 121 37.31 32.02 -45.22
N GLU A 122 37.59 31.67 -43.96
CA GLU A 122 36.80 30.74 -43.16
C GLU A 122 35.32 31.08 -43.32
N ASN A 123 34.61 30.25 -44.07
CA ASN A 123 33.17 30.33 -44.26
C ASN A 123 32.47 30.13 -42.91
N SER A 124 32.28 31.22 -42.16
CA SER A 124 31.59 31.28 -40.86
C SER A 124 30.09 30.91 -40.91
N TRP A 125 29.62 30.41 -42.05
CA TRP A 125 28.25 29.98 -42.24
C TRP A 125 27.98 28.64 -41.56
N VAL A 126 28.98 27.75 -41.52
CA VAL A 126 28.88 26.43 -40.86
C VAL A 126 28.64 26.58 -39.35
N SER A 127 29.27 27.57 -38.71
CA SER A 127 29.08 27.85 -37.27
C SER A 127 27.75 28.54 -36.95
N LYS A 128 27.12 29.22 -37.92
CA LYS A 128 25.75 29.76 -37.76
C LYS A 128 24.66 28.70 -37.94
N LEU A 129 24.90 27.68 -38.77
CA LEU A 129 23.96 26.58 -39.01
C LEU A 129 24.07 25.42 -37.99
N ALA A 130 25.18 25.32 -37.25
CA ALA A 130 25.39 24.24 -36.27
C ALA A 130 24.32 24.18 -35.17
N ILE A 131 23.81 25.34 -34.71
CA ILE A 131 22.79 25.41 -33.67
C ILE A 131 21.43 24.90 -34.16
N PRO A 132 20.85 25.41 -35.27
CA PRO A 132 19.57 24.90 -35.78
C PRO A 132 19.66 23.42 -36.17
N ILE A 133 20.77 22.97 -36.77
CA ILE A 133 20.97 21.54 -37.08
C ILE A 133 20.97 20.69 -35.81
N ALA A 134 21.69 21.11 -34.75
CA ALA A 134 21.70 20.38 -33.48
C ALA A 134 20.31 20.33 -32.81
N ILE A 135 19.52 21.40 -32.91
CA ILE A 135 18.15 21.44 -32.40
C ILE A 135 17.26 20.47 -33.21
N LEU A 136 17.35 20.48 -34.54
CA LEU A 136 16.58 19.58 -35.40
C LEU A 136 16.95 18.11 -35.16
N VAL A 137 18.23 17.79 -35.01
CA VAL A 137 18.68 16.43 -34.67
C VAL A 137 18.20 16.03 -33.27
N GLY A 138 18.30 16.92 -32.29
CA GLY A 138 17.79 16.67 -30.93
C GLY A 138 16.28 16.44 -30.89
N LEU A 139 15.52 17.24 -31.63
CA LEU A 139 14.06 17.08 -31.75
C LEU A 139 13.68 15.82 -32.54
N GLY A 140 14.42 15.48 -33.60
CA GLY A 140 14.20 14.27 -34.38
C GLY A 140 14.47 13.01 -33.55
N LEU A 141 15.57 12.99 -32.79
CA LEU A 141 15.89 11.89 -31.87
C LEU A 141 14.88 11.79 -30.74
N ALA A 142 14.51 12.90 -30.11
CA ALA A 142 13.51 12.91 -29.04
C ALA A 142 12.11 12.51 -29.54
N GLY A 143 11.68 13.05 -30.68
CA GLY A 143 10.40 12.75 -31.30
C GLY A 143 10.31 11.30 -31.78
N GLY A 144 11.35 10.82 -32.48
CA GLY A 144 11.41 9.45 -32.99
C GLY A 144 11.45 8.41 -31.86
N THR A 145 12.27 8.63 -30.84
CA THR A 145 12.30 7.73 -29.67
C THR A 145 10.99 7.76 -28.89
N SER A 146 10.38 8.95 -28.71
CA SER A 146 9.07 9.08 -28.05
C SER A 146 7.96 8.37 -28.81
N TYR A 147 7.97 8.45 -30.14
CA TYR A 147 6.99 7.77 -31.00
C TYR A 147 7.12 6.25 -30.93
N LEU A 148 8.34 5.70 -31.08
CA LEU A 148 8.58 4.25 -30.98
C LEU A 148 8.20 3.70 -29.62
N VAL A 149 8.52 4.44 -28.56
CA VAL A 149 8.10 4.10 -27.19
C VAL A 149 6.58 4.12 -27.07
N HIS A 150 5.92 5.17 -27.55
CA HIS A 150 4.46 5.28 -27.49
C HIS A 150 3.79 4.14 -28.25
N ALA A 151 4.22 3.86 -29.49
CA ALA A 151 3.69 2.77 -30.30
C ALA A 151 3.91 1.40 -29.63
N ARG A 152 5.09 1.15 -29.05
CA ARG A 152 5.36 -0.08 -28.28
C ARG A 152 4.45 -0.21 -27.07
N VAL A 153 4.23 0.88 -26.33
CA VAL A 153 3.34 0.88 -25.15
C VAL A 153 1.89 0.67 -25.55
N GLN A 154 1.40 1.32 -26.61
CA GLN A 154 0.05 1.07 -27.12
C GLN A 154 -0.11 -0.40 -27.53
N ASN A 155 0.91 -0.99 -28.16
CA ASN A 155 0.91 -2.40 -28.50
C ASN A 155 0.92 -3.30 -27.24
N LEU A 156 1.69 -2.95 -26.21
CA LEU A 156 1.68 -3.68 -24.93
C LEU A 156 0.34 -3.54 -24.21
N LEU A 157 -0.32 -2.37 -24.27
CA LEU A 157 -1.64 -2.14 -23.70
C LEU A 157 -2.75 -2.85 -24.45
N ALA A 158 -2.64 -2.94 -25.78
CA ALA A 158 -3.59 -3.67 -26.64
C ALA A 158 -3.45 -5.18 -26.44
N ASN A 159 -2.23 -5.67 -26.23
CA ASN A 159 -1.93 -7.08 -25.98
C ASN A 159 -1.87 -7.44 -24.49
N ALA A 160 -2.24 -6.51 -23.61
CA ALA A 160 -2.29 -6.74 -22.16
C ALA A 160 -3.48 -7.66 -21.87
N ALA A 161 -3.23 -8.97 -21.93
CA ALA A 161 -4.18 -10.00 -21.56
C ALA A 161 -3.84 -10.54 -20.16
N VAL A 162 -4.87 -10.73 -19.36
CA VAL A 162 -4.81 -11.61 -18.18
C VAL A 162 -5.23 -13.01 -18.63
N ASP A 163 -4.99 -14.04 -17.80
CA ASP A 163 -5.46 -15.40 -18.08
C ASP A 163 -6.95 -15.37 -18.44
N GLY A 164 -7.30 -15.90 -19.62
CA GLY A 164 -8.67 -15.93 -20.11
C GLY A 164 -9.51 -17.05 -19.50
N ASP A 165 -8.89 -17.99 -18.78
CA ASP A 165 -9.58 -19.13 -18.18
C ASP A 165 -10.45 -18.71 -16.99
N LEU A 166 -11.76 -18.71 -17.18
CA LEU A 166 -12.73 -18.42 -16.12
C LEU A 166 -12.60 -19.39 -14.93
N ALA A 167 -12.16 -20.63 -15.14
CA ALA A 167 -12.00 -21.60 -14.06
C ALA A 167 -10.84 -21.24 -13.11
N HIS A 168 -9.73 -20.72 -13.66
CA HIS A 168 -8.67 -20.10 -12.85
C HIS A 168 -9.23 -19.00 -11.94
N TRP A 169 -9.98 -18.05 -12.50
CA TRP A 169 -10.52 -16.91 -11.74
C TRP A 169 -11.63 -17.27 -10.76
N LYS A 170 -12.44 -18.30 -11.05
CA LYS A 170 -13.41 -18.83 -10.08
C LYS A 170 -12.72 -19.43 -8.85
N ARG A 171 -11.64 -20.21 -9.03
CA ARG A 171 -10.82 -20.71 -7.92
C ARG A 171 -10.21 -19.55 -7.14
N LYS A 172 -9.70 -18.54 -7.84
CA LYS A 172 -9.18 -17.33 -7.20
C LYS A 172 -10.25 -16.58 -6.39
N ALA A 173 -11.45 -16.40 -6.95
CA ALA A 173 -12.58 -15.80 -6.24
C ALA A 173 -12.96 -16.59 -4.98
N GLN A 174 -12.91 -17.92 -5.04
CA GLN A 174 -13.17 -18.76 -3.88
C GLN A 174 -12.14 -18.50 -2.76
N TYR A 175 -10.84 -18.62 -3.04
CA TYR A 175 -9.81 -18.55 -2.01
C TYR A 175 -9.47 -17.12 -1.58
N ASP A 176 -9.29 -16.21 -2.55
CA ASP A 176 -8.77 -14.86 -2.27
C ASP A 176 -9.88 -13.90 -1.83
N VAL A 177 -11.15 -14.22 -2.11
CA VAL A 177 -12.27 -13.31 -1.84
C VAL A 177 -13.27 -13.94 -0.88
N TYR A 178 -13.86 -15.08 -1.21
CA TYR A 178 -14.88 -15.68 -0.33
C TYR A 178 -14.28 -16.27 0.95
N ASP A 179 -13.22 -17.08 0.85
CA ASP A 179 -12.56 -17.64 2.03
C ASP A 179 -11.92 -16.53 2.86
N ALA A 180 -11.29 -15.53 2.24
CA ALA A 180 -10.81 -14.33 2.92
C ALA A 180 -11.93 -13.57 3.65
N CYS A 181 -13.10 -13.41 3.02
CA CYS A 181 -14.27 -12.80 3.65
C CYS A 181 -14.82 -13.63 4.82
N TYR A 182 -14.82 -14.96 4.70
CA TYR A 182 -15.44 -15.88 5.65
C TYR A 182 -14.53 -16.26 6.82
N GLN A 183 -13.32 -16.73 6.50
CA GLN A 183 -12.32 -17.16 7.47
C GLN A 183 -11.60 -15.94 8.07
N GLY A 184 -11.78 -14.77 7.44
CA GLY A 184 -11.04 -13.58 7.77
C GLY A 184 -9.60 -13.83 7.39
N CYS A 185 -8.72 -13.49 8.29
CA CYS A 185 -7.31 -13.73 8.08
C CYS A 185 -6.64 -14.16 9.38
N THR A 186 -5.77 -15.15 9.22
CA THR A 186 -5.02 -15.77 10.32
C THR A 186 -3.63 -15.16 10.32
N SER A 187 -3.47 -14.00 10.97
CA SER A 187 -2.19 -13.27 11.14
C SER A 187 -1.75 -12.31 10.02
N CYS A 188 -2.67 -11.60 9.37
CA CYS A 188 -2.29 -10.49 8.46
C CYS A 188 -2.05 -9.20 9.23
N ASP A 189 -1.28 -8.34 8.58
CA ASP A 189 -0.96 -6.98 9.00
C ASP A 189 -2.01 -5.95 8.57
N ASP A 190 -3.03 -6.34 7.80
CA ASP A 190 -4.10 -5.45 7.32
C ASP A 190 -5.47 -5.82 7.94
N PRO A 191 -6.02 -4.99 8.85
CA PRO A 191 -7.36 -5.22 9.40
C PRO A 191 -8.47 -5.03 8.36
N ASN A 192 -8.18 -4.42 7.20
CA ASN A 192 -9.14 -4.28 6.11
C ASN A 192 -9.17 -5.49 5.18
N PHE A 193 -8.32 -6.50 5.37
CA PHE A 193 -8.24 -7.65 4.47
C PHE A 193 -9.60 -8.33 4.26
N ALA A 194 -10.23 -8.77 5.34
CA ALA A 194 -11.55 -9.41 5.30
C ALA A 194 -12.62 -8.44 4.81
N PHE A 195 -12.52 -7.15 5.16
CA PHE A 195 -13.49 -6.13 4.76
C PHE A 195 -13.47 -5.86 3.26
N ASN A 196 -12.28 -5.74 2.67
CA ASN A 196 -12.12 -5.55 1.23
C ASN A 196 -12.61 -6.78 0.46
N ALA A 197 -12.29 -7.97 0.95
CA ALA A 197 -12.78 -9.22 0.40
C ALA A 197 -14.32 -9.31 0.43
N CYS A 198 -14.94 -9.07 1.59
CA CYS A 198 -16.40 -9.07 1.70
C CYS A 198 -17.05 -7.98 0.84
N LYS A 199 -16.47 -6.77 0.82
CA LYS A 199 -16.94 -5.67 -0.02
C LYS A 199 -16.91 -6.05 -1.52
N MET A 200 -15.93 -6.83 -1.95
CA MET A 200 -15.87 -7.33 -3.32
C MET A 200 -16.98 -8.35 -3.61
N THR A 201 -17.26 -9.27 -2.68
CA THR A 201 -18.39 -10.21 -2.83
C THR A 201 -19.73 -9.47 -2.95
N ALA A 202 -19.94 -8.41 -2.18
CA ALA A 202 -21.16 -7.60 -2.23
C ALA A 202 -21.33 -6.81 -3.55
N GLN A 203 -20.26 -6.62 -4.34
CA GLN A 203 -20.34 -5.99 -5.66
C GLN A 203 -20.85 -6.96 -6.74
N ALA A 204 -20.84 -8.26 -6.48
CA ALA A 204 -21.33 -9.26 -7.43
C ALA A 204 -22.87 -9.27 -7.45
N VAL A 205 -23.45 -8.61 -8.47
CA VAL A 205 -24.90 -8.60 -8.67
C VAL A 205 -25.31 -9.74 -9.61
N VAL A 206 -25.95 -10.76 -9.05
CA VAL A 206 -26.50 -11.90 -9.80
C VAL A 206 -28.02 -11.96 -9.59
N LYS A 207 -28.78 -12.03 -10.68
CA LYS A 207 -30.24 -12.08 -10.61
C LYS A 207 -30.69 -13.35 -9.87
N GLY A 208 -31.39 -13.19 -8.76
CA GLY A 208 -31.95 -14.30 -7.98
C GLY A 208 -30.98 -14.99 -7.02
N ALA A 209 -29.75 -14.48 -6.86
CA ALA A 209 -28.80 -14.99 -5.89
C ALA A 209 -28.20 -13.84 -5.06
N ASN A 210 -28.11 -14.02 -3.74
CA ASN A 210 -27.34 -13.13 -2.89
C ASN A 210 -25.88 -13.61 -2.87
N CYS A 211 -24.95 -12.77 -3.34
CA CYS A 211 -23.53 -13.06 -3.37
C CYS A 211 -22.74 -12.31 -2.29
N ASP A 212 -23.41 -11.59 -1.39
CA ASP A 212 -22.75 -10.88 -0.29
C ASP A 212 -22.24 -11.88 0.76
N GLY A 213 -20.92 -12.01 0.85
CA GLY A 213 -20.24 -12.88 1.81
C GLY A 213 -20.57 -12.55 3.27
N ASN A 214 -20.87 -11.27 3.60
CA ASN A 214 -21.32 -10.90 4.94
C ASN A 214 -22.74 -11.40 5.25
N ALA A 215 -23.54 -11.74 4.25
CA ALA A 215 -24.86 -12.34 4.43
C ALA A 215 -24.82 -13.89 4.37
N MET A 216 -23.72 -14.45 3.85
CA MET A 216 -23.55 -15.90 3.63
C MET A 216 -22.65 -16.59 4.67
N TRP A 217 -22.11 -15.84 5.63
CA TRP A 217 -21.11 -16.30 6.60
C TRP A 217 -21.54 -17.47 7.49
N ASN A 218 -22.83 -17.76 7.61
CA ASN A 218 -23.35 -18.89 8.40
C ASN A 218 -23.86 -20.05 7.52
N TRP A 219 -23.63 -20.01 6.20
CA TRP A 219 -24.07 -21.05 5.27
C TRP A 219 -23.23 -22.34 5.43
N ARG A 220 -23.89 -23.48 5.20
CA ARG A 220 -23.24 -24.81 5.21
C ARG A 220 -22.16 -24.91 4.13
N VAL A 221 -21.10 -25.64 4.41
CA VAL A 221 -19.89 -25.78 3.56
C VAL A 221 -20.24 -26.27 2.15
N GLU A 222 -21.12 -27.25 2.03
CA GLU A 222 -21.40 -27.99 0.77
C GLU A 222 -21.99 -27.12 -0.35
N HIS A 223 -22.65 -26.00 -0.02
CA HIS A 223 -23.25 -25.08 -1.00
C HIS A 223 -22.86 -23.63 -0.73
N ARG A 224 -21.72 -23.41 -0.07
CA ARG A 224 -21.37 -22.09 0.45
C ARG A 224 -21.22 -21.04 -0.64
N TYR A 225 -20.73 -21.42 -1.82
CA TYR A 225 -20.47 -20.48 -2.92
C TYR A 225 -21.20 -20.93 -4.19
N PRO A 226 -22.37 -20.35 -4.51
CA PRO A 226 -23.05 -20.62 -5.77
C PRO A 226 -22.13 -20.32 -6.96
N ASP A 227 -22.09 -21.22 -7.95
CA ASP A 227 -21.21 -21.07 -9.12
C ASP A 227 -21.43 -19.74 -9.88
N ALA A 228 -22.67 -19.26 -9.91
CA ALA A 228 -23.02 -17.97 -10.49
C ALA A 228 -22.36 -16.79 -9.75
N CYS A 229 -22.28 -16.85 -8.41
CA CYS A 229 -21.61 -15.85 -7.59
C CYS A 229 -20.09 -15.90 -7.75
N LEU A 230 -19.49 -17.10 -7.82
CA LEU A 230 -18.07 -17.27 -8.13
C LEU A 230 -17.73 -16.71 -9.52
N GLY A 231 -18.57 -16.97 -10.52
CA GLY A 231 -18.39 -16.44 -11.87
C GLY A 231 -18.50 -14.91 -11.94
N ALA A 232 -19.37 -14.30 -11.13
CA ALA A 232 -19.49 -12.84 -11.05
C ALA A 232 -18.27 -12.19 -10.39
N VAL A 233 -17.82 -12.70 -9.24
CA VAL A 233 -16.60 -12.21 -8.56
C VAL A 233 -15.36 -12.46 -9.41
N ALA A 234 -15.27 -13.61 -10.10
CA ALA A 234 -14.18 -13.91 -11.03
C ALA A 234 -14.02 -12.83 -12.11
N LYS A 235 -15.14 -12.34 -12.68
CA LYS A 235 -15.12 -11.24 -13.67
C LYS A 235 -14.64 -9.92 -13.08
N ILE A 236 -15.00 -9.63 -11.82
CA ILE A 236 -14.50 -8.44 -11.10
C ILE A 236 -12.97 -8.55 -10.96
N LEU A 237 -12.47 -9.69 -10.48
CA LEU A 237 -11.02 -9.94 -10.33
C LEU A 237 -10.26 -9.84 -11.66
N MET A 238 -10.82 -10.39 -12.75
CA MET A 238 -10.24 -10.26 -14.09
C MET A 238 -10.14 -8.78 -14.51
N GLY A 239 -11.19 -8.00 -14.25
CA GLY A 239 -11.23 -6.57 -14.53
C GLY A 239 -10.16 -5.81 -13.75
N GLU A 240 -10.09 -6.01 -12.43
CA GLU A 240 -9.10 -5.36 -11.57
C GLU A 240 -7.66 -5.75 -11.92
N ALA A 241 -7.42 -7.03 -12.26
CA ALA A 241 -6.09 -7.49 -12.69
C ALA A 241 -5.66 -6.80 -13.99
N LEU A 242 -6.58 -6.66 -14.94
CA LEU A 242 -6.33 -5.98 -16.21
C LEU A 242 -6.12 -4.47 -16.02
N GLU A 243 -6.86 -3.82 -15.10
CA GLU A 243 -6.64 -2.42 -14.74
C GLU A 243 -5.30 -2.19 -14.02
N SER A 244 -4.94 -3.09 -13.10
CA SER A 244 -3.65 -3.05 -12.39
C SER A 244 -2.48 -3.18 -13.36
N LEU A 245 -2.59 -4.10 -14.32
CA LEU A 245 -1.61 -4.27 -15.39
C LEU A 245 -1.47 -2.99 -16.24
N LYS A 246 -2.60 -2.39 -16.66
CA LYS A 246 -2.62 -1.11 -17.38
C LYS A 246 -1.99 0.03 -16.57
N LYS A 247 -2.27 0.09 -15.26
CA LYS A 247 -1.71 1.11 -14.36
C LYS A 247 -0.20 0.97 -14.21
N SER A 248 0.31 -0.26 -14.09
CA SER A 248 1.75 -0.55 -14.05
C SER A 248 2.45 -0.05 -15.32
N TYR A 249 1.88 -0.34 -16.49
CA TYR A 249 2.41 0.16 -17.77
C TYR A 249 2.40 1.69 -17.87
N ARG A 250 1.35 2.37 -17.40
CA ARG A 250 1.32 3.84 -17.32
C ARG A 250 2.40 4.40 -16.38
N GLY A 251 2.69 3.72 -15.28
CA GLY A 251 3.78 4.07 -14.36
C GLY A 251 5.16 3.97 -15.02
N GLN A 252 5.42 2.87 -15.73
CA GLN A 252 6.65 2.69 -16.51
C GLN A 252 6.78 3.76 -17.61
N TYR A 253 5.68 4.11 -18.28
CA TYR A 253 5.67 5.20 -19.26
C TYR A 253 6.03 6.55 -18.63
N GLY A 254 5.49 6.85 -17.44
CA GLY A 254 5.85 8.07 -16.70
C GLY A 254 7.34 8.14 -16.38
N LEU A 255 7.95 7.02 -15.95
CA LEU A 255 9.38 6.95 -15.69
C LEU A 255 10.22 7.17 -16.97
N LEU A 256 9.81 6.56 -18.08
CA LEU A 256 10.49 6.68 -19.37
C LEU A 256 10.38 8.08 -19.98
N ALA A 257 9.21 8.73 -19.85
CA ALA A 257 9.06 10.12 -20.25
C ALA A 257 9.97 11.05 -19.42
N LEU A 258 10.11 10.80 -18.11
CA LEU A 258 11.01 11.56 -17.25
C LEU A 258 12.49 11.36 -17.60
N THR A 259 12.92 10.15 -18.00
CA THR A 259 14.31 9.92 -18.43
C THR A 259 14.63 10.62 -19.75
N ILE A 260 13.69 10.67 -20.70
CA ILE A 260 13.84 11.42 -21.96
C ILE A 260 14.01 12.92 -21.66
N ILE A 261 13.14 13.50 -20.84
CA ILE A 261 13.23 14.92 -20.45
C ILE A 261 14.53 15.19 -19.68
N GLY A 262 14.90 14.31 -18.74
CA GLY A 262 16.16 14.40 -18.00
C GLY A 262 17.38 14.36 -18.92
N GLY A 263 17.36 13.49 -19.94
CA GLY A 263 18.39 13.40 -20.97
C GLY A 263 18.54 14.68 -21.78
N LEU A 264 17.43 15.30 -22.18
CA LEU A 264 17.44 16.60 -22.89
C LEU A 264 18.02 17.72 -22.04
N ILE A 265 17.64 17.80 -20.76
CA ILE A 265 18.18 18.79 -19.82
C ILE A 265 19.68 18.57 -19.61
N ALA A 266 20.10 17.32 -19.35
CA ALA A 266 21.51 16.97 -19.17
C ALA A 266 22.35 17.26 -20.43
N GLY A 267 21.83 16.93 -21.62
CA GLY A 267 22.45 17.24 -22.90
C GLY A 267 22.63 18.75 -23.11
N PHE A 268 21.60 19.54 -22.80
CA PHE A 268 21.67 21.01 -22.88
C PHE A 268 22.71 21.60 -21.93
N ILE A 269 22.78 21.11 -20.69
CA ILE A 269 23.79 21.54 -19.70
C ILE A 269 25.20 21.19 -20.21
N THR A 270 25.39 19.97 -20.70
CA THR A 270 26.69 19.50 -21.23
C THR A 270 27.12 20.34 -22.44
N PHE A 271 26.21 20.63 -23.36
CA PHE A 271 26.47 21.52 -24.51
C PHE A 271 26.90 22.93 -24.08
N LYS A 272 26.22 23.51 -23.08
CA LYS A 272 26.59 24.83 -22.52
C LYS A 272 28.00 24.80 -21.90
N LEU A 273 28.31 23.77 -21.13
CA LEU A 273 29.64 23.60 -20.53
C LEU A 273 30.73 23.44 -21.59
N LEU A 274 30.50 22.61 -22.62
CA LEU A 274 31.43 22.40 -23.71
C LEU A 274 31.68 23.69 -24.49
N ARG A 275 30.62 24.45 -24.80
CA ARG A 275 30.74 25.75 -25.50
C ARG A 275 31.52 26.78 -24.68
N CYS A 276 31.31 26.83 -23.36
CA CYS A 276 32.11 27.69 -22.48
C CYS A 276 33.59 27.28 -22.48
N ALA A 277 33.90 25.98 -22.48
CA ALA A 277 35.26 25.48 -22.50
C ALA A 277 35.99 25.75 -23.82
N THR A 278 35.30 25.64 -24.96
CA THR A 278 35.91 25.82 -26.29
C THR A 278 36.04 27.28 -26.72
N MET A 279 35.20 28.20 -26.21
CA MET A 279 35.30 29.63 -26.54
C MET A 279 36.23 30.42 -25.62
N ALA A 280 36.51 29.93 -24.40
CA ALA A 280 37.41 30.59 -23.45
C ALA A 280 38.89 30.77 -23.91
N PRO A 281 39.49 29.92 -24.77
CA PRO A 281 40.88 30.09 -25.21
C PRO A 281 41.06 31.16 -26.28
N ALA A 282 40.05 31.40 -27.13
CA ALA A 282 40.16 32.33 -28.27
C ALA A 282 40.16 33.80 -27.84
N GLU A 283 39.29 34.19 -26.90
CA GLU A 283 39.29 35.55 -26.33
C GLU A 283 40.53 35.85 -25.50
N ARG A 284 41.11 34.84 -24.83
CA ARG A 284 42.36 34.99 -24.06
C ARG A 284 43.59 35.23 -24.94
N ARG A 285 43.52 34.92 -26.25
CA ARG A 285 44.59 35.23 -27.20
C ARG A 285 44.42 36.61 -27.85
N ALA A 286 43.18 37.09 -28.05
CA ALA A 286 42.93 38.44 -28.58
C ALA A 286 43.24 39.56 -27.57
N THR A 287 43.11 39.31 -26.26
CA THR A 287 43.41 40.31 -25.22
C THR A 287 44.88 40.36 -24.80
N LYS A 288 45.73 39.42 -25.23
CA LYS A 288 47.17 39.44 -24.94
C LYS A 288 48.02 40.18 -25.98
N SER A 289 47.50 40.51 -27.16
CA SER A 289 48.25 41.25 -28.19
C SER A 289 48.16 42.78 -28.07
N SER A 290 47.19 43.35 -27.33
CA SER A 290 47.10 44.81 -27.15
C SER A 290 47.69 45.33 -25.83
N PHE A 291 47.98 44.47 -24.86
CA PHE A 291 48.53 44.88 -23.55
C PHE A 291 50.08 44.91 -23.49
N GLY A 292 50.75 44.79 -24.64
CA GLY A 292 52.21 44.76 -24.74
C GLY A 292 52.92 46.12 -24.81
N LYS A 293 52.22 47.27 -24.85
CA LYS A 293 52.92 48.58 -25.03
C LYS A 293 52.44 49.77 -24.20
N SER A 294 51.45 49.64 -23.31
CA SER A 294 51.00 50.80 -22.50
C SER A 294 50.64 50.43 -21.06
N ALA A 295 51.62 49.87 -20.35
CA ALA A 295 51.55 49.71 -18.90
C ALA A 295 52.92 50.00 -18.29
N LYS A 296 53.34 51.28 -18.34
CA LYS A 296 54.41 51.75 -17.47
C LYS A 296 54.18 53.07 -16.77
N ASN A 297 53.08 53.78 -17.02
CA ASN A 297 52.74 54.99 -16.27
C ASN A 297 51.25 55.00 -15.95
N ILE A 298 50.87 55.60 -14.82
CA ILE A 298 49.53 55.61 -14.19
C ILE A 298 49.30 54.43 -13.24
N ALA A 299 50.26 54.26 -12.32
CA ALA A 299 49.88 54.03 -10.93
C ALA A 299 49.29 55.34 -10.36
N LYS A 300 48.26 55.22 -9.51
CA LYS A 300 47.59 56.26 -8.72
C LYS A 300 46.54 57.10 -9.47
N ALA A 301 45.28 56.70 -9.35
CA ALA A 301 44.26 57.54 -8.73
C ALA A 301 42.90 56.83 -8.71
N SER A 302 42.33 56.74 -7.51
CA SER A 302 40.90 56.82 -7.19
C SER A 302 39.90 55.83 -7.81
N GLY A 303 39.05 55.32 -6.92
CA GLY A 303 37.62 55.31 -7.22
C GLY A 303 36.96 53.94 -7.12
N LYS A 304 36.47 53.65 -5.91
CA LYS A 304 35.32 52.79 -5.59
C LYS A 304 34.50 52.38 -6.83
N ARG A 305 34.55 51.10 -7.21
CA ARG A 305 33.55 50.51 -8.12
C ARG A 305 32.89 49.32 -7.45
N ALA A 306 31.59 49.49 -7.25
CA ALA A 306 30.64 48.52 -6.75
C ALA A 306 30.69 47.24 -7.60
N GLY A 307 31.07 46.13 -6.96
CA GLY A 307 31.02 44.80 -7.55
C GLY A 307 29.58 44.29 -7.56
N THR A 308 28.97 44.26 -8.74
CA THR A 308 27.63 43.77 -9.02
C THR A 308 27.59 42.23 -8.92
N THR A 309 27.53 41.69 -7.70
CA THR A 309 27.30 40.26 -7.42
C THR A 309 25.81 39.91 -7.38
N ASN A 310 25.11 39.98 -8.52
CA ASN A 310 23.66 39.69 -8.58
C ASN A 310 23.26 38.40 -9.31
N GLY A 311 24.21 37.60 -9.83
CA GLY A 311 23.87 36.41 -10.64
C GLY A 311 23.68 35.08 -9.89
N LYS A 312 24.06 34.98 -8.60
CA LYS A 312 24.08 33.68 -7.87
C LYS A 312 22.98 33.51 -6.82
N LYS A 313 22.13 34.53 -6.59
CA LYS A 313 21.10 34.49 -5.53
C LYS A 313 19.76 33.89 -5.97
N LEU A 314 19.51 33.71 -7.28
CA LEU A 314 18.22 33.17 -7.75
C LEU A 314 18.11 31.64 -7.59
N PHE A 315 19.23 30.91 -7.59
CA PHE A 315 19.21 29.45 -7.49
C PHE A 315 18.99 28.93 -6.05
N THR A 316 19.29 29.76 -5.04
CA THR A 316 19.16 29.37 -3.63
C THR A 316 17.73 29.52 -3.11
N VAL A 317 16.90 30.38 -3.73
CA VAL A 317 15.51 30.61 -3.32
C VAL A 317 14.58 29.49 -3.79
N LEU A 318 14.86 28.82 -4.93
CA LEU A 318 14.05 27.69 -5.41
C LEU A 318 14.28 26.38 -4.61
N LEU A 319 15.42 26.21 -3.94
CA LEU A 319 15.66 25.07 -3.05
C LEU A 319 15.04 25.25 -1.65
N GLY A 320 14.79 26.48 -1.21
CA GLY A 320 14.22 26.78 0.12
C GLY A 320 12.71 26.51 0.26
N LEU A 321 11.98 26.38 -0.85
CA LEU A 321 10.53 26.15 -0.84
C LEU A 321 10.14 24.66 -0.67
N PHE A 322 11.09 23.73 -0.71
CA PHE A 322 10.84 22.30 -0.49
C PHE A 322 11.11 21.82 0.94
N SER A 323 11.80 22.61 1.78
CA SER A 323 12.19 22.21 3.14
C SER A 323 11.18 22.62 4.23
N ALA A 324 10.18 23.46 3.92
CA ALA A 324 9.10 23.83 4.85
C ALA A 324 7.93 22.82 4.88
N ARG A 325 8.19 21.54 4.58
CA ARG A 325 7.19 20.47 4.66
C ARG A 325 7.04 20.01 6.11
N GLY A 326 6.17 20.72 6.82
CA GLY A 326 5.16 20.24 7.76
C GLY A 326 5.59 19.17 8.78
N ALA A 327 5.40 19.51 10.07
CA ALA A 327 5.18 18.52 11.11
C ALA A 327 4.15 17.49 10.61
N ARG A 328 4.63 16.33 10.15
CA ARG A 328 3.77 15.24 9.70
C ARG A 328 3.02 14.78 10.94
N ALA A 329 1.69 14.92 10.92
CA ALA A 329 0.86 14.28 11.93
C ALA A 329 1.30 12.82 12.03
N VAL A 330 1.59 12.38 13.25
CA VAL A 330 1.95 10.98 13.51
C VAL A 330 0.69 10.17 13.19
N VAL A 331 0.68 9.52 12.03
CA VAL A 331 -0.44 8.68 11.60
C VAL A 331 -0.29 7.34 12.30
N ASN A 332 -1.20 7.05 13.22
CA ASN A 332 -1.28 5.73 13.83
C ASN A 332 -1.76 4.72 12.78
N TYR A 333 -1.15 3.53 12.77
CA TYR A 333 -1.47 2.46 11.84
C TYR A 333 -1.52 1.11 12.57
N PRO A 334 -2.37 0.16 12.12
CA PRO A 334 -2.40 -1.19 12.68
C PRO A 334 -1.10 -1.93 12.37
N CYS A 335 -0.59 -2.68 13.34
CA CYS A 335 0.59 -3.54 13.17
C CYS A 335 0.37 -4.85 13.91
N ALA A 336 0.89 -5.97 13.37
CA ALA A 336 0.84 -7.26 14.05
C ALA A 336 2.23 -7.69 14.53
N GLY A 337 2.29 -8.64 15.47
CA GLY A 337 3.51 -9.29 15.92
C GLY A 337 4.46 -8.44 16.78
N ARG A 338 4.05 -7.24 17.19
CA ARG A 338 4.82 -6.38 18.11
C ARG A 338 4.57 -6.72 19.58
N ASP A 339 3.31 -6.99 19.92
CA ASP A 339 2.88 -7.42 21.25
C ASP A 339 2.30 -8.83 21.18
N PRO A 340 2.27 -9.57 22.30
CA PRO A 340 1.59 -10.85 22.36
C PRO A 340 0.10 -10.70 22.04
N ALA A 341 -0.46 -11.66 21.31
CA ALA A 341 -1.89 -11.73 21.09
C ALA A 341 -2.63 -11.86 22.43
N TRP A 342 -3.82 -11.27 22.51
CA TRP A 342 -4.68 -11.31 23.68
C TRP A 342 -5.98 -12.06 23.38
N PHE A 343 -6.42 -12.87 24.33
CA PHE A 343 -7.60 -13.72 24.22
C PHE A 343 -8.53 -13.46 25.39
N GLN A 344 -9.82 -13.27 25.10
CA GLN A 344 -10.87 -13.27 26.11
C GLN A 344 -11.88 -14.36 25.76
N PHE A 345 -11.97 -15.39 26.60
CA PHE A 345 -12.94 -16.47 26.43
C PHE A 345 -14.30 -16.05 26.94
N PHE A 346 -15.34 -16.62 26.33
CA PHE A 346 -16.72 -16.41 26.74
C PHE A 346 -17.57 -17.66 26.49
N GLN A 347 -18.68 -17.78 27.22
CA GLN A 347 -19.56 -18.94 27.17
C GLN A 347 -21.02 -18.53 27.37
N SER A 348 -21.93 -19.20 26.70
CA SER A 348 -23.37 -19.02 26.90
C SER A 348 -23.81 -19.57 28.27
N PRO A 349 -24.91 -19.05 28.85
CA PRO A 349 -25.40 -19.52 30.16
C PRO A 349 -25.73 -21.02 30.20
N ASP A 350 -26.10 -21.61 29.07
CA ASP A 350 -26.40 -23.03 28.92
C ASP A 350 -25.18 -23.90 28.57
N LEU A 351 -23.98 -23.31 28.55
CA LEU A 351 -22.69 -23.96 28.29
C LEU A 351 -22.55 -24.62 26.90
N LYS A 352 -23.49 -24.34 26.00
CA LYS A 352 -23.50 -24.92 24.65
C LYS A 352 -22.59 -24.19 23.69
N ILE A 353 -22.64 -22.85 23.71
CA ILE A 353 -21.89 -21.97 22.82
C ILE A 353 -20.70 -21.40 23.60
N GLY A 354 -19.50 -21.78 23.17
CA GLY A 354 -18.24 -21.24 23.68
C GLY A 354 -17.55 -20.44 22.59
N GLY A 355 -16.78 -19.43 22.97
CA GLY A 355 -16.08 -18.59 22.02
C GLY A 355 -14.88 -17.84 22.61
N VAL A 356 -14.18 -17.14 21.73
CA VAL A 356 -13.03 -16.30 22.07
C VAL A 356 -13.08 -15.00 21.26
N VAL A 357 -12.76 -13.90 21.94
CA VAL A 357 -12.36 -12.65 21.30
C VAL A 357 -10.84 -12.65 21.22
N HIS A 358 -10.30 -12.69 20.01
CA HIS A 358 -8.87 -12.71 19.73
C HIS A 358 -8.43 -11.35 19.18
N GLY A 359 -7.54 -10.67 19.88
CA GLY A 359 -6.86 -9.46 19.40
C GLY A 359 -5.39 -9.75 19.09
N TRP A 360 -4.93 -9.40 17.89
CA TRP A 360 -3.53 -9.58 17.47
C TRP A 360 -2.91 -8.31 16.84
N PHE A 361 -3.70 -7.24 16.75
CA PHE A 361 -3.25 -5.95 16.26
C PHE A 361 -2.92 -5.01 17.40
N SER A 362 -1.83 -4.27 17.24
CA SER A 362 -1.47 -3.11 18.04
C SER A 362 -1.66 -1.83 17.22
N GLU A 363 -1.85 -0.71 17.90
CA GLU A 363 -1.80 0.62 17.30
C GLU A 363 -0.36 1.10 17.29
N CYS A 364 0.31 1.04 16.14
CA CYS A 364 1.69 1.49 15.97
C CYS A 364 1.78 2.92 15.43
N HIS A 365 2.91 3.56 15.67
CA HIS A 365 3.31 4.77 14.97
C HIS A 365 4.82 4.85 14.76
N ASP A 366 5.23 5.53 13.70
CA ASP A 366 6.64 5.79 13.40
C ASP A 366 7.13 6.99 14.22
N LYS A 367 8.16 6.75 15.04
CA LYS A 367 8.92 7.80 15.71
C LYS A 367 10.31 7.89 15.08
N GLN A 368 10.71 9.09 14.68
CA GLN A 368 12.08 9.32 14.22
C GLN A 368 12.96 9.65 15.43
N GLU A 369 13.91 8.79 15.73
CA GLU A 369 14.91 9.01 16.78
C GLU A 369 16.23 9.39 16.11
N CYS A 370 16.73 10.58 16.43
CA CYS A 370 17.96 11.12 15.88
C CYS A 370 19.04 11.13 16.96
N HIS A 371 20.18 10.51 16.67
CA HIS A 371 21.36 10.55 17.53
C HIS A 371 22.46 11.29 16.80
N LYS A 372 23.17 12.15 17.54
CA LYS A 372 24.27 12.94 16.97
C LYS A 372 25.51 12.07 16.85
N LYS A 373 25.92 11.76 15.61
CA LYS A 373 27.12 10.99 15.31
C LYS A 373 28.25 11.92 14.92
N CYS A 374 29.23 12.06 15.81
CA CYS A 374 30.40 12.89 15.60
C CYS A 374 31.57 12.06 15.08
N LYS A 375 32.15 12.48 13.96
CA LYS A 375 33.42 11.94 13.45
C LYS A 375 34.51 12.97 13.70
N ASN A 376 35.51 12.60 14.48
CA ASN A 376 36.71 13.41 14.64
C ASN A 376 37.67 13.15 13.48
N THR A 377 37.98 14.19 12.73
CA THR A 377 38.98 14.17 11.68
C THR A 377 40.15 15.04 12.11
N CYS A 378 41.31 14.42 12.31
CA CYS A 378 42.53 15.13 12.62
C CYS A 378 43.43 15.21 11.39
N THR A 379 43.96 16.40 11.12
CA THR A 379 45.00 16.62 10.11
C THR A 379 46.26 17.13 10.82
N THR A 380 47.41 16.61 10.42
CA THR A 380 48.71 17.09 10.90
C THR A 380 49.32 17.95 9.81
N ASN A 381 49.68 19.19 10.13
CA ASN A 381 50.35 20.06 9.15
C ASN A 381 51.84 19.70 9.01
N SER A 382 52.52 20.32 8.04
CA SER A 382 53.96 20.12 7.80
C SER A 382 54.85 20.54 8.96
N SER A 383 54.34 21.34 9.90
CA SER A 383 55.04 21.73 11.14
C SER A 383 54.83 20.75 12.30
N GLY A 384 54.15 19.61 12.07
CA GLY A 384 53.86 18.61 13.10
C GLY A 384 52.69 18.98 14.03
N VAL A 385 52.02 20.11 13.81
CA VAL A 385 50.85 20.53 14.60
C VAL A 385 49.64 19.74 14.13
N ARG A 386 49.05 18.95 15.04
CA ARG A 386 47.82 18.19 14.82
C ARG A 386 46.60 19.04 15.15
N THR A 387 45.78 19.32 14.15
CA THR A 387 44.50 20.00 14.31
C THR A 387 43.37 19.00 14.12
N CYS A 388 42.51 18.87 15.12
CA CYS A 388 41.34 17.98 15.07
C CYS A 388 40.08 18.79 14.85
N LYS A 389 39.19 18.31 13.99
CA LYS A 389 37.89 18.89 13.73
C LYS A 389 36.83 17.81 13.87
N ASP A 390 35.87 18.05 14.75
CA ASP A 390 34.69 17.22 14.89
C ASP A 390 33.65 17.64 13.86
N THR A 391 33.24 16.69 13.03
CA THR A 391 32.10 16.85 12.12
C THR A 391 30.99 15.96 12.62
N CYS A 392 29.93 16.57 13.15
CA CYS A 392 28.76 15.86 13.62
C CYS A 392 27.64 15.93 12.58
N HIS A 393 26.93 14.82 12.41
CA HIS A 393 25.68 14.75 11.66
C HIS A 393 24.65 14.00 12.50
N ASP A 394 23.39 14.32 12.29
CA ASP A 394 22.30 13.58 12.91
C ASP A 394 22.07 12.29 12.13
N GLU A 395 22.28 11.16 12.79
CA GLU A 395 21.90 9.85 12.27
C GLU A 395 20.50 9.56 12.83
N CYS A 396 19.49 9.63 11.95
CA CYS A 396 18.11 9.41 12.33
C CYS A 396 17.64 8.02 11.90
N THR A 397 17.12 7.26 12.86
CA THR A 397 16.48 5.97 12.63
C THR A 397 14.98 6.08 12.88
N LYS A 398 14.18 5.41 12.05
CA LYS A 398 12.74 5.25 12.31
C LYS A 398 12.56 4.06 13.25
N VAL A 399 11.93 4.30 14.39
CA VAL A 399 11.54 3.29 15.36
C VAL A 399 10.03 3.19 15.37
N VAL A 400 9.50 1.97 15.34
CA VAL A 400 8.06 1.73 15.47
C VAL A 400 7.73 1.63 16.95
N VAL A 401 6.83 2.48 17.42
CA VAL A 401 6.39 2.52 18.82
C VAL A 401 4.95 2.01 18.90
N VAL A 402 4.69 1.12 19.85
CA VAL A 402 3.33 0.67 20.18
C VAL A 402 2.65 1.74 21.03
N GLY A 403 1.55 2.29 20.53
CA GLY A 403 0.67 3.20 21.26
C GLY A 403 -0.43 2.48 22.03
N ARG A 404 -0.99 1.39 21.48
CA ARG A 404 -1.99 0.54 22.16
C ARG A 404 -1.75 -0.94 21.86
N GLU A 405 -1.78 -1.75 22.92
CA GLU A 405 -1.62 -3.20 22.86
C GLU A 405 -2.93 -3.90 22.42
N PRO A 406 -2.86 -5.16 21.95
CA PRO A 406 -4.02 -5.94 21.52
C PRO A 406 -5.11 -6.08 22.59
N ARG A 407 -4.72 -6.13 23.87
CA ARG A 407 -5.63 -6.19 25.02
C ARG A 407 -6.65 -5.04 25.02
N VAL A 408 -6.24 -3.82 24.68
CA VAL A 408 -7.10 -2.64 24.68
C VAL A 408 -8.26 -2.79 23.68
N PHE A 409 -8.01 -3.46 22.56
CA PHE A 409 -9.02 -3.75 21.54
C PHE A 409 -10.00 -4.84 21.98
N VAL A 410 -9.48 -5.90 22.62
CA VAL A 410 -10.31 -6.96 23.20
C VAL A 410 -11.21 -6.40 24.31
N ASP A 411 -10.65 -5.63 25.24
CA ASP A 411 -11.39 -5.02 26.35
C ASP A 411 -12.53 -4.09 25.87
N ARG A 412 -12.39 -3.48 24.69
CA ARG A 412 -13.45 -2.66 24.06
C ARG A 412 -14.62 -3.49 23.54
N VAL A 413 -14.38 -4.71 23.08
CA VAL A 413 -15.41 -5.60 22.50
C VAL A 413 -16.09 -6.45 23.57
N THR A 414 -15.37 -6.80 24.63
CA THR A 414 -15.85 -7.62 25.75
C THR A 414 -17.20 -7.17 26.36
N PRO A 415 -17.48 -5.88 26.61
CA PRO A 415 -18.80 -5.42 27.05
C PRO A 415 -19.93 -5.72 26.07
N LYS A 416 -19.66 -5.67 24.75
CA LYS A 416 -20.65 -5.98 23.70
C LYS A 416 -20.96 -7.48 23.66
N VAL A 417 -19.95 -8.33 23.88
CA VAL A 417 -20.13 -9.77 24.02
C VAL A 417 -21.01 -10.10 25.23
N ARG A 418 -20.80 -9.44 26.38
CA ARG A 418 -21.70 -9.58 27.55
C ARG A 418 -23.11 -9.09 27.27
N ALA A 419 -23.27 -8.01 26.51
CA ALA A 419 -24.59 -7.51 26.11
C ALA A 419 -25.36 -8.51 25.24
N CYS A 420 -24.68 -9.41 24.52
CA CYS A 420 -25.28 -10.54 23.82
C CYS A 420 -25.64 -11.74 24.73
N GLY A 421 -25.47 -11.61 26.05
CA GLY A 421 -25.85 -12.63 27.04
C GLY A 421 -24.76 -13.64 27.39
N PHE A 422 -23.53 -13.47 26.89
CA PHE A 422 -22.41 -14.36 27.20
C PHE A 422 -21.75 -13.99 28.53
N GLN A 423 -21.26 -15.01 29.23
CA GLN A 423 -20.43 -14.88 30.43
C GLN A 423 -18.96 -14.96 30.04
N LEU A 424 -18.13 -14.06 30.57
CA LEU A 424 -16.68 -14.10 30.32
C LEU A 424 -16.03 -15.21 31.15
N LYS A 425 -15.02 -15.84 30.59
CA LYS A 425 -14.24 -16.92 31.21
C LYS A 425 -12.76 -16.61 31.11
N ASP A 426 -12.00 -17.05 32.11
CA ASP A 426 -10.54 -16.90 32.13
C ASP A 426 -9.84 -17.99 31.29
N GLU A 427 -10.50 -19.15 31.12
CA GLU A 427 -9.96 -20.33 30.45
C GLU A 427 -10.91 -20.87 29.37
N PRO A 428 -10.39 -21.57 28.34
CA PRO A 428 -11.21 -22.21 27.32
C PRO A 428 -11.90 -23.48 27.86
N ASP A 429 -13.12 -23.76 27.41
CA ASP A 429 -13.88 -24.97 27.79
C ASP A 429 -13.36 -26.28 27.13
N GLY A 430 -12.13 -26.29 26.60
CA GLY A 430 -11.56 -27.42 25.86
C GLY A 430 -12.21 -27.75 24.51
N LYS A 431 -13.31 -27.06 24.13
CA LYS A 431 -13.94 -27.20 22.82
C LYS A 431 -13.12 -26.48 21.75
N GLN A 432 -12.93 -27.11 20.58
CA GLN A 432 -12.28 -26.44 19.45
C GLN A 432 -13.13 -25.24 18.99
N LEU A 433 -12.48 -24.09 18.88
CA LEU A 433 -13.09 -22.84 18.41
C LEU A 433 -12.86 -22.73 16.91
N VAL A 434 -13.75 -23.35 16.14
CA VAL A 434 -13.53 -23.59 14.70
C VAL A 434 -14.14 -22.50 13.82
N ALA A 435 -15.16 -21.79 14.29
CA ALA A 435 -16.00 -20.95 13.44
C ALA A 435 -15.84 -19.45 13.73
N ARG A 436 -15.28 -18.69 12.79
CA ARG A 436 -15.24 -17.22 12.86
C ARG A 436 -16.64 -16.62 12.68
N ILE A 437 -16.99 -15.61 13.47
CA ILE A 437 -18.16 -14.77 13.21
C ILE A 437 -17.86 -13.87 12.02
N GLY A 438 -18.41 -14.18 10.85
CA GLY A 438 -18.10 -13.49 9.60
C GLY A 438 -18.82 -12.16 9.45
N ASN A 439 -18.39 -11.14 10.21
CA ASN A 439 -18.70 -9.74 9.94
C ASN A 439 -17.38 -8.97 9.85
N ALA A 440 -17.00 -8.55 8.65
CA ALA A 440 -15.72 -7.88 8.44
C ALA A 440 -15.61 -6.49 9.10
N GLY A 441 -16.73 -5.92 9.57
CA GLY A 441 -16.74 -4.74 10.43
C GLY A 441 -16.13 -5.01 11.81
N ILE A 442 -16.09 -6.26 12.27
CA ILE A 442 -15.45 -6.63 13.54
C ILE A 442 -13.94 -6.39 13.45
N GLU A 443 -13.28 -6.96 12.44
CA GLU A 443 -11.84 -6.78 12.24
C GLU A 443 -11.50 -5.33 11.88
N LYS A 444 -12.28 -4.70 11.00
CA LYS A 444 -11.99 -3.33 10.53
C LYS A 444 -12.13 -2.29 11.65
N ASN A 445 -13.22 -2.35 12.42
CA ASN A 445 -13.55 -1.28 13.37
C ASN A 445 -13.01 -1.56 14.78
N HIS A 446 -12.88 -2.83 15.16
CA HIS A 446 -12.48 -3.22 16.51
C HIS A 446 -11.12 -3.90 16.57
N TRP A 447 -10.52 -4.28 15.44
CA TRP A 447 -9.20 -4.93 15.35
C TRP A 447 -9.11 -6.23 16.16
N VAL A 448 -10.22 -6.96 16.22
CA VAL A 448 -10.32 -8.28 16.84
C VAL A 448 -11.02 -9.25 15.89
N LYS A 449 -10.95 -10.55 16.21
CA LYS A 449 -11.71 -11.63 15.60
C LYS A 449 -12.53 -12.29 16.69
N ILE A 450 -13.80 -12.56 16.41
CA ILE A 450 -14.65 -13.35 17.29
C ILE A 450 -14.79 -14.73 16.67
N SER A 451 -14.51 -15.77 17.45
CA SER A 451 -14.67 -17.17 17.05
C SER A 451 -15.54 -17.90 18.05
N VAL A 452 -16.36 -18.83 17.57
CA VAL A 452 -17.25 -19.70 18.34
C VAL A 452 -17.04 -21.16 17.95
N ASN A 453 -17.52 -22.08 18.79
CA ASN A 453 -17.46 -23.52 18.52
C ASN A 453 -18.42 -23.97 17.39
N GLY A 454 -19.47 -23.20 17.08
CA GLY A 454 -20.40 -23.48 15.98
C GLY A 454 -21.52 -22.43 15.90
N PHE A 455 -22.25 -22.38 14.78
CA PHE A 455 -23.33 -21.38 14.56
C PHE A 455 -24.74 -21.89 14.88
N ASN A 456 -24.93 -23.20 14.76
CA ASN A 456 -26.23 -23.87 14.77
C ASN A 456 -26.21 -24.92 15.89
N VAL A 457 -25.95 -24.47 17.13
CA VAL A 457 -25.69 -25.35 18.27
C VAL A 457 -27.00 -25.82 18.89
N THR A 458 -28.02 -24.96 18.94
CA THR A 458 -29.34 -25.33 19.47
C THR A 458 -30.24 -25.97 18.41
N ASP A 459 -30.18 -25.49 17.17
CA ASP A 459 -30.95 -26.01 16.02
C ASP A 459 -30.02 -26.15 14.81
N PRO A 460 -29.88 -27.33 14.19
CA PRO A 460 -29.00 -27.55 13.04
C PRO A 460 -29.38 -26.71 11.79
N ASN A 461 -30.60 -26.18 11.73
CA ASN A 461 -31.14 -25.44 10.59
C ASN A 461 -31.22 -23.93 10.83
N LYS A 462 -30.96 -23.45 12.05
CA LYS A 462 -31.06 -22.04 12.40
C LYS A 462 -29.85 -21.58 13.21
N THR A 463 -29.27 -20.44 12.81
CA THR A 463 -28.22 -19.80 13.61
C THR A 463 -28.78 -19.27 14.92
N ASP A 464 -28.08 -19.56 16.01
CA ASP A 464 -28.47 -19.12 17.35
C ASP A 464 -28.55 -17.59 17.44
N GLU A 465 -29.60 -17.06 18.09
CA GLU A 465 -29.83 -15.60 18.20
C GLU A 465 -28.67 -14.88 18.91
N MET A 466 -28.04 -15.53 19.89
CA MET A 466 -26.84 -14.99 20.56
C MET A 466 -25.67 -14.81 19.59
N ILE A 467 -25.53 -15.70 18.61
CA ILE A 467 -24.48 -15.64 17.58
C ILE A 467 -24.83 -14.54 16.56
N MET A 468 -26.10 -14.40 16.20
CA MET A 468 -26.56 -13.25 15.40
C MET A 468 -26.29 -11.91 16.11
N CYS A 469 -26.40 -11.86 17.44
CA CYS A 469 -26.01 -10.68 18.21
C CYS A 469 -24.50 -10.41 18.11
N LEU A 470 -23.64 -11.42 18.21
CA LEU A 470 -22.19 -11.26 18.00
C LEU A 470 -21.87 -10.74 16.60
N HIS A 471 -22.57 -11.23 15.57
CA HIS A 471 -22.40 -10.76 14.21
C HIS A 471 -22.67 -9.25 14.09
N ARG A 472 -23.69 -8.72 14.76
CA ARG A 472 -24.03 -7.28 14.74
C ARG A 472 -23.02 -6.36 15.41
N ILE A 473 -22.04 -6.89 16.17
CA ILE A 473 -20.96 -6.07 16.77
C ILE A 473 -20.14 -5.34 15.69
N GLY A 474 -20.04 -5.90 14.49
CA GLY A 474 -19.32 -5.30 13.37
C GLY A 474 -20.05 -4.13 12.71
N ASP A 475 -21.36 -3.98 12.95
CA ASP A 475 -22.17 -2.95 12.31
C ASP A 475 -21.81 -1.59 12.92
N SER A 476 -21.18 -0.72 12.11
CA SER A 476 -20.63 0.57 12.52
C SER A 476 -21.68 1.60 12.98
N THR A 477 -22.96 1.24 12.98
CA THR A 477 -24.10 2.13 13.24
C THR A 477 -24.75 1.96 14.60
N THR A 478 -24.33 0.98 15.40
CA THR A 478 -25.01 0.67 16.67
C THR A 478 -24.01 0.46 17.80
N LEU A 479 -23.79 1.53 18.57
CA LEU A 479 -23.96 1.55 20.03
C LEU A 479 -23.87 2.98 20.56
#